data_AF-A0A401NTD4-F1
#
_entry.id   AF-A0A401NTD4-F1
#
_cell.length_a   1.000
_cell.length_b   1.000
_cell.length_c   1.000
_cell.angle_alpha   90.00
_cell.angle_beta   90.00
_cell.angle_gamma   90.00
#
_symmetry.space_group_name_H-M   'P 1'
#
loop_
_entity.id
_entity.type
_entity.pdbx_description
1 polymer ?
#
loop_
_entity_poly.entity_id
_entity_poly.type
_entity_poly.pdbx_seq_one_letter_code
_entity_poly.pdbx_strand_id
1 'polypeptide(L)'
;MLLRNVLPWQLSARGKEMCYNDNGRFYQGSVNVTASGIPCQKWSQQAPHFHRRMPELFPELTNSENYCRNPGGESQRPWCYTTDRDIRWEFCNVPLCTNAVWRNISSLHSRRPLITDTLDTNGYIIKALTVSHFFPFFLEGIDLC
;
A
#
# COMPACT_ATOMS: atom_id res chain seq x y z
N MET A 1 -35.56 0.77 12.51
CA MET A 1 -35.30 0.26 11.15
C MET A 1 -34.00 0.87 10.68
N LEU A 2 -32.97 0.03 10.50
CA LEU A 2 -31.72 0.37 9.80
C LEU A 2 -32.12 0.85 8.39
N LEU A 3 -31.42 1.81 7.77
CA LEU A 3 -30.28 1.52 6.91
C LEU A 3 -29.43 2.79 6.81
N ARG A 4 -28.23 2.77 7.42
CA ARG A 4 -27.21 3.76 7.09
C ARG A 4 -26.76 3.45 5.66
N ASN A 5 -26.92 4.43 4.78
CA ASN A 5 -26.33 4.47 3.45
C ASN A 5 -24.81 4.35 3.57
N VAL A 6 -24.31 3.13 3.44
CA VAL A 6 -22.89 2.87 3.27
C VAL A 6 -22.65 2.81 1.77
N LEU A 7 -21.91 3.79 1.24
CA LEU A 7 -21.45 3.79 -0.15
C LEU A 7 -20.69 2.47 -0.42
N PRO A 8 -20.76 1.89 -1.63
CA PRO A 8 -20.19 0.55 -1.94
C PRO A 8 -18.67 0.40 -1.71
N TRP A 9 -17.97 1.46 -1.30
CA TRP A 9 -16.51 1.54 -1.21
C TRP A 9 -15.97 1.66 0.22
N GLN A 10 -16.82 1.65 1.27
CA GLN A 10 -16.35 1.82 2.66
C GLN A 10 -15.98 0.53 3.41
N LEU A 11 -15.90 -0.61 2.74
CA LEU A 11 -15.26 -1.82 3.31
C LEU A 11 -13.85 -1.99 2.73
N SER A 12 -12.94 -1.07 3.06
CA SER A 12 -11.51 -1.38 2.93
C SER A 12 -11.20 -2.50 3.94
N ALA A 13 -11.21 -3.73 3.42
CA ALA A 13 -10.75 -4.93 4.10
C ALA A 13 -9.25 -4.76 4.36
N ARG A 14 -8.91 -4.22 5.54
CA ARG A 14 -7.55 -3.87 6.02
C ARG A 14 -6.58 -5.06 6.17
N GLY A 15 -6.69 -6.09 5.32
CA GLY A 15 -5.66 -7.11 5.22
C GLY A 15 -5.60 -7.90 3.91
N LYS A 16 -6.72 -8.20 3.26
CA LYS A 16 -6.70 -9.11 2.09
C LYS A 16 -5.86 -8.59 0.90
N GLU A 17 -5.66 -7.29 0.82
CA GLU A 17 -4.92 -6.61 -0.24
C GLU A 17 -3.40 -6.50 0.01
N MET A 18 -2.90 -6.86 1.20
CA MET A 18 -1.47 -6.73 1.52
C MET A 18 -0.64 -7.99 1.18
N CYS A 19 -1.28 -9.09 0.83
CA CYS A 19 -0.62 -10.36 0.52
C CYS A 19 -1.37 -11.11 -0.60
N TYR A 20 -0.75 -12.12 -1.18
CA TYR A 20 -1.39 -12.98 -2.17
C TYR A 20 -1.48 -14.45 -1.70
N ASN A 21 -2.52 -15.16 -2.13
CA ASN A 21 -2.69 -16.60 -1.92
C ASN A 21 -2.30 -17.36 -3.19
N ASP A 22 -1.94 -18.64 -3.05
CA ASP A 22 -1.54 -19.53 -4.16
C ASP A 22 -0.45 -18.88 -5.04
N ASN A 23 -0.74 -18.65 -6.32
CA ASN A 23 0.13 -17.94 -7.25
C ASN A 23 -0.26 -16.45 -7.44
N GLY A 24 -1.25 -15.97 -6.70
CA GLY A 24 -1.68 -14.57 -6.74
C GLY A 24 -2.55 -14.21 -7.94
N ARG A 25 -3.17 -15.18 -8.63
CA ARG A 25 -4.13 -14.91 -9.72
C ARG A 25 -5.19 -13.88 -9.32
N PHE A 26 -5.75 -14.02 -8.12
CA PHE A 26 -6.82 -13.14 -7.62
C PHE A 26 -6.32 -12.03 -6.69
N TYR A 27 -5.02 -11.73 -6.72
CA TYR A 27 -4.48 -10.61 -5.95
C TYR A 27 -5.01 -9.28 -6.50
N GLN A 28 -5.64 -8.48 -5.65
CA GLN A 28 -6.27 -7.20 -6.01
C GLN A 28 -5.73 -6.01 -5.20
N GLY A 29 -4.57 -6.16 -4.55
CA GLY A 29 -3.96 -5.07 -3.80
C GLY A 29 -3.37 -3.96 -4.67
N SER A 30 -2.80 -2.95 -4.02
CA SER A 30 -2.37 -1.69 -4.65
C SER A 30 -0.86 -1.53 -4.83
N VAL A 31 -0.07 -2.59 -4.64
CA VAL A 31 1.38 -2.55 -4.90
C VAL A 31 1.62 -2.31 -6.38
N ASN A 32 2.46 -1.33 -6.73
CA ASN A 32 2.78 -0.92 -8.11
C ASN A 32 4.28 -0.71 -8.35
N VAL A 33 5.11 -1.42 -7.58
CA VAL A 33 6.57 -1.43 -7.72
C VAL A 33 7.08 -2.86 -7.73
N THR A 34 8.11 -3.11 -8.53
CA THR A 34 8.74 -4.43 -8.64
C THR A 34 9.61 -4.73 -7.42
N ALA A 35 10.13 -5.95 -7.31
CA ALA A 35 11.03 -6.34 -6.23
C ALA A 35 12.34 -5.54 -6.21
N SER A 36 12.85 -5.13 -7.38
CA SER A 36 13.99 -4.23 -7.52
C SER A 36 13.64 -2.74 -7.31
N GLY A 37 12.36 -2.40 -7.12
CA GLY A 37 11.91 -1.02 -6.88
C GLY A 37 11.56 -0.23 -8.14
N ILE A 38 11.42 -0.88 -9.29
CA ILE A 38 11.06 -0.20 -10.54
C ILE A 38 9.54 0.04 -10.56
N PRO A 39 9.08 1.24 -10.92
CA PRO A 39 7.65 1.51 -11.09
C PRO A 39 7.02 0.62 -12.16
N CYS A 40 5.79 0.18 -11.91
CA CYS A 40 5.03 -0.59 -12.88
C CYS A 40 4.45 0.32 -13.98
N GLN A 41 4.54 -0.15 -15.23
CA GLN A 41 3.79 0.37 -16.37
C GLN A 41 2.30 0.05 -16.20
N LYS A 42 1.41 0.96 -16.62
CA LYS A 42 -0.03 0.70 -16.61
C LYS A 42 -0.39 -0.43 -17.59
N TRP A 43 -1.28 -1.32 -17.19
CA TRP A 43 -1.72 -2.45 -18.02
C TRP A 43 -2.44 -2.02 -19.30
N SER A 44 -3.02 -0.82 -19.36
CA SER A 44 -3.62 -0.29 -20.58
C SER A 44 -2.61 0.40 -21.50
N GLN A 45 -1.40 0.71 -21.02
CA GLN A 45 -0.38 1.39 -21.80
C GLN A 45 0.45 0.41 -22.62
N GLN A 46 0.83 0.83 -23.83
CA GLN A 46 1.66 0.05 -24.76
C GLN A 46 3.12 0.50 -24.83
N ALA A 47 3.53 1.40 -23.95
CA ALA A 47 4.89 1.90 -23.85
C ALA A 47 5.32 1.98 -22.36
N PRO A 48 6.60 1.72 -22.03
CA PRO A 48 7.67 1.29 -22.94
C PRO A 48 7.52 -0.12 -23.52
N HIS A 49 6.74 -1.00 -22.87
CA HIS A 49 6.59 -2.38 -23.30
C HIS A 49 5.24 -2.62 -23.96
N PHE A 50 5.25 -2.87 -25.27
CA PHE A 50 4.06 -3.34 -25.99
C PHE A 50 3.71 -4.76 -25.53
N HIS A 51 2.44 -5.08 -25.35
CA HIS A 51 1.98 -6.40 -24.93
C HIS A 51 0.55 -6.71 -25.38
N ARG A 52 0.08 -7.94 -25.15
CA ARG A 52 -1.30 -8.37 -25.49
C ARG A 52 -2.21 -8.58 -24.28
N ARG A 53 -1.69 -8.35 -23.06
CA ARG A 53 -2.45 -8.47 -21.81
C ARG A 53 -3.27 -7.20 -21.53
N MET A 54 -4.36 -7.06 -22.24
CA MET A 54 -5.24 -5.89 -22.12
C MET A 54 -6.30 -6.11 -21.02
N PRO A 55 -6.69 -5.07 -20.27
CA PRO A 55 -7.75 -5.17 -19.26
C PRO A 55 -9.08 -5.74 -19.77
N GLU A 56 -9.39 -5.55 -21.06
CA GLU A 56 -10.60 -6.05 -21.70
C GLU A 56 -10.59 -7.59 -21.88
N LEU A 57 -9.41 -8.21 -21.88
CA LEU A 57 -9.24 -9.66 -22.09
C LEU A 57 -9.02 -10.44 -20.80
N PHE A 58 -8.57 -9.76 -19.74
CA PHE A 58 -8.23 -10.38 -18.47
C PHE A 58 -9.02 -9.70 -17.35
N PRO A 59 -10.08 -10.34 -16.80
CA PRO A 59 -10.86 -9.78 -15.71
C PRO A 59 -10.02 -9.37 -14.50
N GLU A 60 -8.91 -10.08 -14.24
CA GLU A 60 -7.97 -9.79 -13.16
C GLU A 60 -7.29 -8.41 -13.29
N LEU A 61 -7.26 -7.83 -14.50
CA LEU A 61 -6.68 -6.52 -14.81
C LEU A 61 -7.70 -5.37 -14.75
N THR A 62 -8.97 -5.66 -14.52
CA THR A 62 -10.02 -4.64 -14.40
C THR A 62 -9.69 -3.67 -13.27
N ASN A 63 -9.76 -2.36 -13.53
CA ASN A 63 -9.44 -1.30 -12.56
C ASN A 63 -8.08 -1.46 -11.87
N SER A 64 -7.14 -2.14 -12.51
CA SER A 64 -5.85 -2.44 -11.91
C SER A 64 -4.82 -1.34 -12.13
N GLU A 65 -5.10 -0.32 -12.95
CA GLU A 65 -4.15 0.77 -13.25
C GLU A 65 -2.76 0.23 -13.64
N ASN A 66 -1.77 0.38 -12.74
CA ASN A 66 -0.43 -0.23 -12.82
C ASN A 66 -0.10 -1.14 -11.63
N TYR A 67 -1.10 -1.62 -10.90
CA TYR A 67 -0.91 -2.52 -9.77
C TYR A 67 -0.46 -3.91 -10.22
N CYS A 68 0.35 -4.56 -9.40
CA CYS A 68 0.84 -5.91 -9.63
C CYS A 68 -0.31 -6.91 -9.73
N ARG A 69 -0.30 -7.75 -10.77
CA ARG A 69 -1.33 -8.75 -11.03
C ARG A 69 -0.71 -10.04 -11.55
N ASN A 70 -1.50 -11.09 -11.64
CA ASN A 70 -1.10 -12.33 -12.32
C ASN A 70 -2.22 -12.77 -13.28
N PRO A 71 -2.35 -12.11 -14.46
CA PRO A 71 -3.44 -12.35 -15.39
C PRO A 71 -3.45 -13.81 -15.87
N GLY A 72 -4.61 -14.46 -15.81
CA GLY A 72 -4.75 -15.88 -16.14
C GLY A 72 -4.08 -16.84 -15.14
N GLY A 73 -3.39 -16.33 -14.12
CA GLY A 73 -2.62 -17.16 -13.18
C GLY A 73 -1.43 -17.87 -13.84
N GLU A 74 -0.89 -17.32 -14.92
CA GLU A 74 0.17 -17.98 -15.71
C GLU A 74 1.54 -17.97 -15.00
N SER A 75 1.76 -17.02 -14.11
CA SER A 75 3.02 -16.89 -13.37
C SER A 75 2.92 -17.43 -11.94
N GLN A 76 4.05 -17.52 -11.25
CA GLN A 76 4.12 -18.07 -9.88
C GLN A 76 3.69 -17.06 -8.79
N ARG A 77 3.72 -15.75 -9.09
CA ARG A 77 3.38 -14.67 -8.16
C ARG A 77 2.98 -13.40 -8.92
N PRO A 78 2.39 -12.38 -8.26
CA PRO A 78 2.06 -11.11 -8.88
C PRO A 78 3.30 -10.41 -9.49
N TRP A 79 3.12 -9.83 -10.67
CA TRP A 79 4.14 -9.14 -11.45
C TRP A 79 3.53 -7.94 -12.18
N CYS A 80 4.38 -7.14 -12.82
CA CYS A 80 3.95 -6.09 -13.73
C CYS A 80 4.99 -5.88 -14.85
N TYR A 81 4.56 -5.24 -15.94
CA TYR A 81 5.50 -4.61 -16.87
C TYR A 81 6.16 -3.43 -16.17
N THR A 82 7.42 -3.16 -16.45
CA THR A 82 8.15 -2.08 -15.77
C THR A 82 8.18 -0.80 -16.60
N THR A 83 8.45 0.35 -15.99
CA THR A 83 8.71 1.59 -16.72
C THR A 83 10.14 1.68 -17.28
N ASP A 84 11.02 0.75 -16.91
CA ASP A 84 12.38 0.65 -17.44
C ASP A 84 12.35 -0.04 -18.82
N ARG A 85 13.02 0.54 -19.81
CA ARG A 85 13.04 0.02 -21.19
C ARG A 85 13.85 -1.28 -21.32
N ASP A 86 14.79 -1.52 -20.42
CA ASP A 86 15.69 -2.67 -20.48
C ASP A 86 15.13 -3.87 -19.71
N ILE A 87 14.18 -3.63 -18.78
CA ILE A 87 13.54 -4.66 -17.97
C ILE A 87 12.07 -4.76 -18.35
N ARG A 88 11.74 -5.72 -19.22
CA ARG A 88 10.37 -5.86 -19.75
C ARG A 88 9.30 -6.04 -18.67
N TRP A 89 9.54 -6.94 -17.73
CA TRP A 89 8.63 -7.23 -16.64
C TRP A 89 9.42 -7.79 -15.46
N GLU A 90 8.86 -7.69 -14.26
CA GLU A 90 9.46 -8.26 -13.06
C GLU A 90 8.36 -8.62 -12.04
N PHE A 91 8.68 -9.56 -11.14
CA PHE A 91 7.84 -9.85 -10.00
C PHE A 91 7.78 -8.68 -9.02
N CYS A 92 6.65 -8.57 -8.34
CA CYS A 92 6.47 -7.59 -7.28
C CYS A 92 6.78 -8.17 -5.91
N ASN A 93 7.18 -7.31 -4.97
CA ASN A 93 7.41 -7.68 -3.59
C ASN A 93 6.10 -7.73 -2.78
N VAL A 94 5.18 -8.60 -3.20
CA VAL A 94 3.94 -8.89 -2.46
C VAL A 94 4.20 -10.15 -1.63
N PRO A 95 3.97 -10.17 -0.31
CA PRO A 95 4.17 -11.36 0.49
C PRO A 95 3.08 -12.41 0.25
N LEU A 96 3.42 -13.69 0.41
CA LEU A 96 2.42 -14.75 0.54
C LEU A 96 1.58 -14.54 1.81
N CYS A 97 0.28 -14.78 1.72
CA CYS A 97 -0.62 -14.82 2.86
C CYS A 97 -0.32 -16.05 3.71
N THR A 98 0.79 -16.03 4.43
CA THR A 98 1.04 -17.01 5.49
C THR A 98 0.39 -16.50 6.77
N ASN A 99 -0.24 -17.40 7.52
CA ASN A 99 -0.82 -17.05 8.83
C ASN A 99 0.23 -16.50 9.82
N ALA A 100 1.53 -16.64 9.55
CA ALA A 100 2.61 -16.14 10.40
C ALA A 100 2.94 -14.65 10.14
N VAL A 101 2.96 -14.19 8.89
CA VAL A 101 3.25 -12.78 8.55
C VAL A 101 2.12 -11.86 9.03
N TRP A 102 0.87 -12.30 8.93
CA TRP A 102 -0.30 -11.58 9.46
C TRP A 102 -0.30 -11.44 10.98
N ARG A 103 0.23 -12.42 11.73
CA ARG A 103 0.38 -12.30 13.20
C ARG A 103 1.42 -11.23 13.57
N ASN A 104 2.44 -11.02 12.73
CA ASN A 104 3.49 -10.04 12.96
C ASN A 104 3.10 -8.62 12.49
N ILE A 105 2.31 -8.48 11.43
CA ILE A 105 1.82 -7.16 10.96
C ILE A 105 0.63 -6.68 11.79
N SER A 106 -0.29 -7.57 12.21
CA SER A 106 -1.36 -7.20 13.15
C SER A 106 -0.82 -6.80 14.52
N SER A 107 0.31 -7.36 14.96
CA SER A 107 1.00 -6.91 16.17
C SER A 107 1.83 -5.64 15.99
N LEU A 108 2.19 -5.24 14.76
CA LEU A 108 2.79 -3.92 14.48
C LEU A 108 1.73 -2.82 14.34
N HIS A 109 0.57 -3.10 13.72
CA HIS A 109 -0.57 -2.17 13.65
C HIS A 109 -1.38 -2.08 14.95
N SER A 110 -1.30 -3.10 15.83
CA SER A 110 -1.93 -3.09 17.17
C SER A 110 -1.00 -2.50 18.25
N ARG A 111 0.29 -2.27 17.94
CA ARG A 111 1.13 -1.39 18.75
C ARG A 111 0.72 0.05 18.47
N ARG A 112 -0.37 0.49 19.11
CA ARG A 112 -0.47 1.91 19.47
C ARG A 112 0.85 2.25 20.19
N PRO A 113 1.57 3.33 19.80
CA PRO A 113 2.61 3.84 20.68
C PRO A 113 1.96 4.06 22.05
N LEU A 114 2.59 3.57 23.11
CA LEU A 114 2.23 3.93 24.48
C LEU A 114 2.59 5.41 24.64
N ILE A 115 1.75 6.29 24.10
CA ILE A 115 1.67 7.67 24.56
C ILE A 115 0.96 7.53 25.90
N THR A 116 1.70 7.62 26.99
CA THR A 116 1.09 7.84 28.30
C THR A 116 0.50 9.25 28.23
N ASP A 117 -0.80 9.35 27.96
CA ASP A 117 -1.51 10.62 27.98
C ASP A 117 -1.35 11.22 29.39
N THR A 118 -0.50 12.24 29.55
CA THR A 118 -0.47 13.02 30.77
C THR A 118 -1.71 13.91 30.78
N LEU A 119 -2.64 13.62 31.67
CA LEU A 119 -3.79 14.47 31.95
C LEU A 119 -3.29 15.72 32.69
N ASP A 120 -3.78 16.90 32.30
CA ASP A 120 -3.60 18.09 33.13
C ASP A 120 -4.51 18.04 34.38
N THR A 121 -4.36 19.01 35.29
CA THR A 121 -5.17 19.10 36.52
C THR A 121 -6.66 19.34 36.26
N ASN A 122 -7.04 19.61 35.01
CA ASN A 122 -8.41 19.84 34.58
C ASN A 122 -8.97 18.66 33.74
N GLY A 123 -8.21 17.57 33.59
CA GLY A 123 -8.64 16.34 32.93
C GLY A 123 -8.61 16.37 31.40
N TYR A 124 -7.85 17.27 30.76
CA TYR A 124 -7.70 17.32 29.30
C TYR A 124 -6.48 16.53 28.80
N ILE A 125 -6.60 15.91 27.61
CA ILE A 125 -5.54 15.09 26.99
C ILE A 125 -4.53 16.00 26.26
N ILE A 126 -3.27 16.01 26.71
CA ILE A 126 -2.18 16.71 26.00
C ILE A 126 -1.52 15.73 25.02
N LYS A 127 -1.76 15.89 23.70
CA LYS A 127 -1.03 15.10 22.69
C LYS A 127 0.42 15.59 22.60
N ALA A 128 1.38 14.79 23.05
CA ALA A 128 2.80 15.06 22.84
C ALA A 128 3.18 14.85 21.35
N LEU A 129 3.39 15.94 20.61
CA LEU A 129 4.00 15.91 19.29
C LEU A 129 5.50 15.63 19.47
N THR A 130 5.92 14.37 19.33
CA THR A 130 7.35 14.05 19.14
C THR A 130 7.69 14.15 17.66
N VAL A 131 7.88 15.37 17.19
CA VAL A 131 8.63 15.60 15.94
C VAL A 131 10.09 15.41 16.30
N SER A 132 10.71 14.38 15.74
CA SER A 132 12.14 14.13 15.81
C SER A 132 12.91 15.36 15.35
N HIS A 133 13.65 15.98 16.28
CA HIS A 133 14.70 16.94 15.99
C HIS A 133 15.70 16.38 14.97
N PHE A 134 16.04 17.14 13.93
CA PHE A 134 17.41 17.53 13.59
C PHE A 134 17.39 18.38 12.30
N PHE A 135 17.35 19.71 12.44
CA PHE A 135 18.21 20.62 11.70
C PHE A 135 18.35 21.94 12.49
N PRO A 136 19.56 22.54 12.62
CA PRO A 136 19.88 23.55 13.63
C PRO A 136 19.99 24.98 13.06
N PHE A 137 20.02 25.98 13.96
CA PHE A 137 20.27 27.42 13.75
C PHE A 137 19.13 28.17 13.02
N PHE A 138 18.51 29.23 13.57
CA PHE A 138 19.10 30.45 14.12
C PHE A 138 18.30 31.01 15.32
N LEU A 139 19.03 31.67 16.21
CA LEU A 139 18.58 32.53 17.31
C LEU A 139 18.17 33.93 16.81
N GLU A 140 17.63 34.72 17.75
CA GLU A 140 17.18 36.13 17.70
C GLU A 140 15.69 36.29 17.33
N GLY A 141 14.82 36.93 18.11
CA GLY A 141 14.97 37.68 19.34
C GLY A 141 13.92 38.80 19.41
N ILE A 142 13.27 38.90 20.57
CA ILE A 142 12.72 40.12 21.21
C ILE A 142 11.26 40.53 20.91
N ASP A 143 10.57 40.70 22.03
CA ASP A 143 9.21 41.20 22.29
C ASP A 143 8.89 42.59 21.71
N LEU A 144 7.62 42.82 21.35
CA LEU A 144 6.68 43.73 22.05
C LEU A 144 5.49 44.11 21.16
N CYS A 145 4.33 44.15 21.83
CA CYS A 145 2.98 44.57 21.43
C CYS A 145 2.09 43.56 20.70
#